data_AF-A0A7C4FVL4-F1
#
_entry.id   AF-A0A7C4FVL4-F1
#
_cell.length_a   1.000
_cell.length_b   1.000
_cell.length_c   1.000
_cell.angle_alpha   90.00
_cell.angle_beta   90.00
_cell.angle_gamma   90.00
#
_symmetry.space_group_name_H-M   'P 1'
#
loop_
_entity.id
_entity.type
_entity.pdbx_description
1 polymer ?
#
loop_
_entity_poly.entity_id
_entity_poly.type
_entity_poly.pdbx_seq_one_letter_code
_entity_poly.pdbx_strand_id
1 'polypeptide(L)'
;APVDKLDQPDFLNLAAEIETTLFPMQLLRRVQRIERALGRRRLIDKGPRTVDIDILLYGGFVIQTAQLIVPHPRMHLRRFVLEPMAELAPNLRHPILGRTMSELRAAVLHQTVRRLTGEL
;
A
#
# COMPACT_ATOMS: atom_id res chain seq x y z
N ALA A 1 10.30 -5.70 -8.79
CA ALA A 1 9.74 -5.55 -10.15
C ALA A 1 8.40 -4.84 -10.10
N PRO A 2 8.18 -3.85 -10.98
CA PRO A 2 6.85 -3.29 -11.25
C PRO A 2 5.82 -4.37 -11.62
N VAL A 3 4.54 -4.14 -11.30
CA VAL A 3 3.47 -5.14 -11.54
C VAL A 3 2.56 -4.75 -12.71
N ASP A 4 2.17 -3.48 -12.83
CA ASP A 4 1.20 -3.06 -13.85
C ASP A 4 1.86 -2.58 -15.17
N LYS A 5 3.03 -1.94 -15.10
CA LYS A 5 3.83 -1.52 -16.27
C LYS A 5 5.27 -1.97 -16.04
N LEU A 6 5.76 -2.90 -16.86
CA LEU A 6 7.04 -3.59 -16.61
C LEU A 6 8.25 -2.79 -17.10
N ASP A 7 8.08 -1.98 -18.15
CA ASP A 7 9.12 -1.11 -18.70
C ASP A 7 9.25 0.19 -17.91
N GLN A 8 9.79 0.08 -16.69
CA GLN A 8 10.15 1.19 -15.80
C GLN A 8 11.10 0.71 -14.69
N PRO A 9 11.79 1.63 -13.97
CA PRO A 9 12.62 1.27 -12.83
C PRO A 9 11.85 0.55 -11.72
N ASP A 10 12.57 -0.20 -10.89
CA ASP A 10 12.01 -0.81 -9.69
C ASP A 10 11.49 0.25 -8.70
N PHE A 11 10.38 -0.08 -8.03
CA PHE A 11 9.84 0.75 -6.94
C PHE A 11 10.42 0.33 -5.59
N LEU A 12 10.78 1.30 -4.77
CA LEU A 12 10.93 1.10 -3.33
C LEU A 12 9.54 1.09 -2.68
N ASN A 13 9.22 0.02 -1.95
CA ASN A 13 7.94 -0.14 -1.27
C ASN A 13 8.17 -0.35 0.23
N LEU A 14 7.31 0.27 1.04
CA LEU A 14 7.32 0.16 2.50
C LEU A 14 5.87 0.16 3.03
N ALA A 15 5.70 -0.35 4.24
CA ALA A 15 4.46 -0.23 5.01
C ALA A 15 4.75 0.58 6.27
N ALA A 16 3.78 1.39 6.69
CA ALA A 16 3.86 2.16 7.92
C ALA A 16 2.52 2.04 8.66
N GLU A 17 2.61 1.84 9.97
CA GLU A 17 1.47 1.96 10.88
C GLU A 17 1.50 3.35 11.50
N ILE A 18 0.32 3.97 11.60
CA ILE A 18 0.17 5.29 12.20
C ILE A 18 -1.06 5.28 13.11
N GLU A 19 -0.95 6.00 14.22
CA GLU A 19 -2.10 6.39 15.03
C GLU A 19 -2.56 7.79 14.61
N THR A 20 -3.87 7.99 14.47
CA THR A 20 -4.42 9.28 14.07
C THR A 20 -5.81 9.52 14.61
N THR A 21 -6.13 10.78 14.85
CA THR A 21 -7.48 11.26 15.19
C THR A 21 -8.25 11.74 13.95
N LEU A 22 -7.62 11.73 12.77
CA LEU A 22 -8.23 12.17 11.51
C LEU A 22 -9.18 11.12 10.96
N PHE A 23 -10.43 11.48 10.67
CA PHE A 23 -11.36 10.59 9.96
C PHE A 23 -10.80 10.16 8.58
N PRO A 24 -11.26 9.03 8.01
CA PRO A 24 -10.69 8.47 6.78
C PRO A 24 -10.56 9.45 5.61
N MET A 25 -11.59 10.28 5.37
CA MET A 25 -11.56 11.29 4.31
C MET A 25 -10.61 12.46 4.62
N GLN A 26 -10.41 12.80 5.90
CA GLN A 26 -9.41 13.78 6.31
C GLN A 26 -8.00 13.23 6.13
N LEU A 27 -7.78 11.95 6.48
CA LEU A 27 -6.52 11.26 6.24
C LEU A 27 -6.19 11.20 4.75
N LEU A 28 -7.14 10.83 3.89
CA LEU A 28 -6.96 10.82 2.44
C LEU A 28 -6.50 12.19 1.91
N ARG A 29 -7.17 13.28 2.33
CA ARG A 29 -6.79 14.64 1.95
C ARG A 29 -5.39 15.01 2.45
N ARG A 30 -5.03 14.58 3.67
CA ARG A 30 -3.70 14.81 4.25
C ARG A 30 -2.62 14.09 3.44
N VAL A 31 -2.84 12.82 3.12
CA VAL A 31 -1.94 12.00 2.31
C VAL A 31 -1.72 12.64 0.94
N GLN A 32 -2.80 12.99 0.22
CA GLN A 32 -2.70 13.66 -1.08
C GLN A 32 -1.92 14.99 -1.02
N ARG A 33 -2.01 15.73 0.10
CA ARG A 33 -1.22 16.96 0.31
C ARG A 33 0.27 16.65 0.48
N ILE A 34 0.62 15.60 1.21
CA ILE A 34 2.00 15.15 1.39
C ILE A 34 2.60 14.75 0.04
N GLU A 35 1.89 13.94 -0.74
CA GLU A 35 2.37 13.53 -2.07
C GLU A 35 2.61 14.72 -3.00
N ARG A 36 1.71 15.71 -3.00
CA ARG A 36 1.90 16.95 -3.77
C ARG A 36 3.13 17.72 -3.30
N ALA A 37 3.36 17.81 -2.00
CA ALA A 37 4.54 18.48 -1.44
C ALA A 37 5.85 17.75 -1.80
N LEU A 38 5.81 16.43 -1.92
CA LEU A 38 6.93 15.58 -2.39
C LEU A 38 7.04 15.53 -3.92
N GLY A 39 6.38 16.46 -4.62
CA GLY A 39 6.53 16.63 -6.06
C GLY A 39 5.82 15.59 -6.92
N ARG A 40 4.81 14.87 -6.41
CA ARG A 40 4.02 13.92 -7.22
C ARG A 40 3.41 14.63 -8.43
N ARG A 41 3.86 14.26 -9.64
CA ARG A 41 3.29 14.68 -10.93
C ARG A 41 2.63 13.50 -11.62
N ARG A 42 1.34 13.59 -11.93
CA ARG A 42 0.63 12.56 -12.73
C ARG A 42 0.87 12.84 -14.22
N LEU A 43 2.00 12.37 -14.75
CA LEU A 43 2.34 12.52 -16.17
C LEU A 43 1.87 11.34 -17.01
N ILE A 44 1.92 10.12 -16.45
CA ILE A 44 1.57 8.87 -17.11
C ILE A 44 0.78 8.01 -16.11
N ASP A 45 -0.36 7.46 -16.51
CA ASP A 45 -1.10 6.52 -15.65
C ASP A 45 -0.22 5.29 -15.33
N LYS A 46 -0.18 4.93 -14.04
CA LYS A 46 0.67 3.85 -13.48
C LYS A 46 2.17 3.94 -13.81
N GLY A 47 2.66 5.08 -14.31
CA GLY A 47 4.07 5.31 -14.59
C GLY A 47 4.90 5.62 -13.35
N PRO A 48 6.20 5.92 -13.55
CA PRO A 48 7.10 6.35 -12.49
C PRO A 48 6.54 7.57 -11.76
N ARG A 49 6.67 7.56 -10.44
CA ARG A 49 6.19 8.62 -9.57
C ARG A 49 7.15 8.80 -8.40
N THR A 50 7.30 10.03 -7.94
CA THR A 50 8.19 10.35 -6.83
C THR A 50 7.75 9.67 -5.54
N VAL A 51 6.45 9.63 -5.28
CA VAL A 51 5.84 8.94 -4.14
C VAL A 51 4.39 8.58 -4.44
N ASP A 52 3.91 7.50 -3.83
CA ASP A 52 2.53 7.04 -3.83
C ASP A 52 2.21 6.45 -2.46
N ILE A 53 1.20 6.99 -1.79
CA ILE A 53 0.82 6.58 -0.43
C ILE A 53 -0.64 6.11 -0.48
N ASP A 54 -0.80 4.79 -0.39
CA ASP A 54 -2.11 4.14 -0.34
C ASP A 54 -2.56 3.90 1.11
N ILE A 55 -3.82 4.24 1.42
CA ILE A 55 -4.45 3.83 2.68
C ILE A 55 -4.91 2.37 2.51
N LEU A 56 -4.16 1.44 3.09
CA LEU A 56 -4.42 0.00 2.95
C LEU A 56 -5.55 -0.48 3.86
N LEU A 57 -5.48 -0.11 5.14
CA LEU A 57 -6.40 -0.45 6.21
C LEU A 57 -6.66 0.79 7.05
N TYR A 58 -7.79 0.82 7.76
CA TYR A 58 -8.13 1.90 8.69
C TYR A 58 -8.84 1.30 9.90
N GLY A 59 -8.06 0.91 10.92
CA GLY A 59 -8.57 0.11 12.03
C GLY A 59 -9.35 -1.12 11.54
N GLY A 60 -10.50 -1.39 12.17
CA GLY A 60 -11.44 -2.43 11.73
C GLY A 60 -12.50 -1.96 10.72
N PHE A 61 -12.40 -0.74 10.20
CA PHE A 61 -13.45 -0.17 9.34
C PHE A 61 -13.40 -0.72 7.91
N VAL A 62 -14.59 -0.93 7.35
CA VAL A 62 -14.81 -1.15 5.92
C VAL A 62 -15.48 0.10 5.35
N ILE A 63 -14.86 0.71 4.34
CA ILE A 63 -15.26 1.98 3.75
C ILE A 63 -15.42 1.76 2.25
N GLN A 64 -16.56 2.15 1.72
CA GLN A 64 -16.84 2.11 0.29
C GLN A 64 -17.50 3.42 -0.13
N THR A 65 -16.70 4.29 -0.72
CA THR A 65 -17.14 5.57 -1.27
C THR A 65 -16.56 5.76 -2.66
N ALA A 66 -17.06 6.75 -3.41
CA ALA A 66 -16.50 7.10 -4.71
C ALA A 66 -15.04 7.59 -4.64
N GLN A 67 -14.58 8.06 -3.48
CA GLN A 67 -13.24 8.67 -3.31
C GLN A 67 -12.26 7.77 -2.55
N LEU A 68 -12.76 6.84 -1.73
CA LEU A 68 -11.95 6.00 -0.85
C LEU A 68 -12.60 4.62 -0.68
N ILE A 69 -11.79 3.58 -0.88
CA ILE A 69 -12.15 2.18 -0.61
C ILE A 69 -11.13 1.63 0.37
N VAL A 70 -11.60 1.14 1.53
CA VAL A 70 -10.79 0.49 2.56
C VAL A 70 -11.50 -0.80 3.00
N PRO A 71 -10.82 -1.95 3.10
CA PRO A 71 -9.42 -2.21 2.73
C PRO A 71 -9.12 -1.90 1.26
N HIS A 72 -7.87 -1.51 0.96
CA HIS A 72 -7.49 -1.22 -0.41
C HIS A 72 -7.79 -2.44 -1.30
N PRO A 73 -8.57 -2.29 -2.38
CA PRO A 73 -9.27 -3.40 -3.03
C PRO A 73 -8.33 -4.45 -3.63
N ARG A 74 -7.10 -4.06 -4.00
CA ARG A 74 -6.08 -4.96 -4.56
C ARG A 74 -4.93 -5.29 -3.62
N MET A 75 -4.99 -4.90 -2.33
CA MET A 75 -3.84 -5.12 -1.42
C MET A 75 -3.49 -6.61 -1.28
N HIS A 76 -4.51 -7.46 -1.22
CA HIS A 76 -4.38 -8.92 -1.05
C HIS A 76 -3.81 -9.63 -2.30
N LEU A 77 -3.66 -8.92 -3.42
CA LEU A 77 -3.11 -9.45 -4.67
C LEU A 77 -1.67 -9.01 -4.92
N ARG A 78 -1.10 -8.16 -4.07
CA ARG A 78 0.15 -7.43 -4.35
C ARG A 78 1.22 -7.80 -3.34
N ARG A 79 2.24 -8.52 -3.79
CA ARG A 79 3.30 -8.97 -2.88
C ARG A 79 4.17 -7.84 -2.36
N PHE A 80 4.40 -6.79 -3.15
CA PHE A 80 5.12 -5.59 -2.69
C PHE A 80 4.37 -4.80 -1.61
N VAL A 81 3.07 -5.05 -1.43
CA VAL A 81 2.28 -4.54 -0.29
C VAL A 81 2.31 -5.53 0.86
N LEU A 82 2.09 -6.81 0.58
CA LEU A 82 1.95 -7.84 1.60
C LEU A 82 3.25 -8.23 2.29
N GLU A 83 4.40 -8.15 1.59
CA GLU A 83 5.70 -8.46 2.21
C GLU A 83 6.03 -7.49 3.36
N PRO A 84 6.03 -6.15 3.19
CA PRO A 84 6.28 -5.24 4.31
C PRO A 84 5.13 -5.25 5.34
N MET A 85 3.88 -5.47 4.94
CA MET A 85 2.77 -5.62 5.89
C MET A 85 2.92 -6.85 6.80
N ALA A 86 3.36 -7.98 6.24
CA ALA A 86 3.59 -9.21 7.01
C ALA A 86 4.84 -9.11 7.91
N GLU A 87 5.82 -8.30 7.54
CA GLU A 87 6.95 -7.95 8.42
C GLU A 87 6.50 -7.06 9.59
N LEU A 88 5.70 -6.04 9.31
CA LEU A 88 5.24 -5.08 10.31
C LEU A 88 4.21 -5.67 11.28
N ALA A 89 3.20 -6.36 10.75
CA ALA A 89 2.04 -6.83 11.51
C ALA A 89 1.54 -8.19 10.98
N PRO A 90 2.30 -9.30 11.19
CA PRO A 90 2.01 -10.60 10.57
C PRO A 90 0.63 -11.16 10.92
N ASN A 91 0.16 -10.92 12.15
CA ASN A 91 -1.08 -11.45 12.69
C ASN A 91 -2.30 -10.54 12.45
N LEU A 92 -2.09 -9.35 11.89
CA LEU A 92 -3.19 -8.43 11.56
C LEU A 92 -4.12 -9.10 10.55
N ARG A 93 -5.42 -9.11 10.83
CA ARG A 93 -6.42 -9.73 9.95
C ARG A 93 -7.02 -8.71 9.01
N HIS A 94 -7.14 -9.09 7.74
CA HIS A 94 -7.89 -8.31 6.77
C HIS A 94 -9.38 -8.33 7.15
N PRO A 95 -10.06 -7.18 7.32
CA PRO A 95 -11.39 -7.14 7.95
C PRO A 95 -12.49 -7.81 7.11
N ILE A 96 -12.33 -7.89 5.79
CA ILE A 96 -13.26 -8.62 4.90
C ILE A 96 -12.88 -10.10 4.73
N LEU A 97 -11.63 -10.40 4.38
CA LEU A 97 -11.18 -11.76 4.06
C LEU A 97 -10.95 -12.64 5.30
N GLY A 98 -10.82 -12.06 6.49
CA GLY A 98 -10.55 -12.77 7.75
C GLY A 98 -9.14 -13.37 7.87
N ARG A 99 -8.33 -13.32 6.81
CA ARG A 99 -6.98 -13.88 6.75
C ARG A 99 -5.93 -12.93 7.32
N THR A 100 -4.88 -13.49 7.91
CA THR A 100 -3.74 -12.71 8.42
C THR A 100 -2.87 -12.16 7.29
N MET A 101 -2.08 -11.12 7.56
CA MET A 101 -1.13 -10.58 6.55
C MET A 101 -0.14 -11.66 6.10
N SER A 102 0.33 -12.51 7.00
CA SER A 102 1.20 -13.65 6.66
C SER A 102 0.52 -14.66 5.74
N GLU A 103 -0.74 -15.02 6.01
CA GLU A 103 -1.53 -15.93 5.17
C GLU A 103 -1.78 -15.34 3.77
N LEU A 104 -2.11 -14.05 3.70
CA LEU A 104 -2.31 -13.34 2.44
C LEU A 104 -1.01 -13.27 1.64
N ARG A 105 0.11 -12.92 2.30
CA ARG A 105 1.44 -12.90 1.68
C ARG A 105 1.79 -14.25 1.08
N ALA A 106 1.56 -15.34 1.82
CA ALA A 106 1.86 -16.70 1.35
C ALA A 106 1.01 -17.12 0.14
N ALA A 107 -0.18 -16.53 -0.04
CA ALA A 107 -1.05 -16.83 -1.17
C ALA A 107 -0.62 -16.20 -2.50
N VAL A 108 0.32 -15.24 -2.50
CA VAL A 108 0.79 -14.56 -3.72
C VAL A 108 2.09 -15.20 -4.22
N LEU A 109 1.97 -16.22 -5.07
CA LEU A 109 3.09 -17.09 -5.46
C LEU A 109 4.00 -16.51 -6.57
N HIS A 110 3.45 -15.78 -7.55
CA HIS A 110 4.15 -15.44 -8.80
C HIS A 110 4.68 -14.01 -8.87
N GLN A 111 4.91 -13.37 -7.72
CA GLN A 111 5.50 -12.03 -7.65
C GLN A 111 6.79 -12.09 -6.84
N THR A 112 7.81 -11.34 -7.27
CA THR A 112 9.10 -11.27 -6.59
C THR A 112 9.31 -9.90 -5.98
N VAL A 113 9.79 -9.91 -4.73
CA VAL A 113 10.22 -8.73 -3.99
C VAL A 113 11.59 -9.04 -3.41
N ARG A 114 12.46 -8.03 -3.38
CA ARG A 114 13.80 -8.14 -2.80
C ARG A 114 13.88 -7.15 -1.66
N ARG A 115 14.31 -7.62 -0.49
CA ARG A 115 14.66 -6.72 0.62
C ARG A 115 15.87 -5.91 0.21
N LEU A 116 15.77 -4.59 0.34
CA LEU A 116 16.92 -3.72 0.19
C LEU A 116 17.67 -3.70 1.53
N THR A 117 18.94 -4.12 1.53
CA THR A 117 19.83 -4.14 2.70
C THR A 117 21.04 -3.25 2.40
N GLY A 118 21.18 -2.12 3.11
CA GLY A 118 22.28 -1.16 2.94
C GLY A 118 21.89 0.28 3.33
N GLU A 119 22.89 1.16 3.48
CA GLU A 119 22.67 2.62 3.55
C GLU A 119 22.26 3.14 2.16
N LEU A 120 21.26 4.04 2.13
CA LEU A 120 20.68 4.63 0.90
C LEU A 120 21.64 5.60 0.21
#